data_AF-A0A355A1S3-F1
#
_entry.id   AF-A0A355A1S3-F1
#
_cell.length_a   1.000
_cell.length_b   1.000
_cell.length_c   1.000
_cell.angle_alpha   90.00
_cell.angle_beta   90.00
_cell.angle_gamma   90.00
#
_symmetry.space_group_name_H-M   'P 1'
#
loop_
_entity.id
_entity.type
_entity.pdbx_description
1 polymer ?
#
loop_
_entity_poly.entity_id
_entity_poly.type
_entity_poly.pdbx_seq_one_letter_code
_entity_poly.pdbx_strand_id
1 'polypeptide(L)'
;EFKSTWLGNKAIYRTRMAIADDGELIILAPGLKQFGEDMVIDALIRKYGYVGSKRVLELVDKEEDLKNNLSAAAHLIHGSSEGRFKITYAPGHLSKEEIEQVNFSYLPLEEAMERYNPAHLKDGLNTLENGEELFFISNPALGLWALKEKF
;
A
#
# COMPACT_ATOMS: atom_id res chain seq x y z
N GLU A 1 10.56 6.99 8.48
CA GLU A 1 9.88 5.92 7.71
C GLU A 1 8.79 5.29 8.57
N PHE A 2 7.71 4.81 7.96
CA PHE A 2 6.62 4.14 8.68
C PHE A 2 6.97 2.68 8.97
N LYS A 3 6.53 2.18 10.12
CA LYS A 3 6.81 0.81 10.58
C LYS A 3 5.67 -0.17 10.29
N SER A 4 4.48 0.34 10.00
CA SER A 4 3.24 -0.40 9.82
C SER A 4 2.59 -0.08 8.47
N THR A 5 1.78 -1.01 7.94
CA THR A 5 0.86 -0.68 6.83
C THR A 5 -0.27 0.23 7.28
N TRP A 6 -0.60 0.25 8.58
CA TRP A 6 -1.55 1.19 9.17
C TRP A 6 -1.29 2.64 8.77
N LEU A 7 -0.03 3.09 8.84
CA LEU A 7 0.40 4.40 8.36
C LEU A 7 0.90 4.36 6.90
N GLY A 8 1.60 3.29 6.51
CA GLY A 8 2.18 3.14 5.18
C GLY A 8 1.17 3.16 4.04
N ASN A 9 -0.04 2.61 4.26
CA ASN A 9 -1.12 2.56 3.28
C ASN A 9 -1.67 3.93 2.89
N LYS A 10 -1.23 5.02 3.53
CA LYS A 10 -1.40 6.38 3.00
C LYS A 10 -0.96 6.48 1.54
N ALA A 11 0.07 5.72 1.16
CA ALA A 11 0.50 5.56 -0.23
C ALA A 11 -0.62 5.10 -1.16
N ILE A 12 -1.50 4.21 -0.70
CA ILE A 12 -2.57 3.61 -1.52
C ILE A 12 -3.74 4.58 -1.62
N TYR A 13 -4.40 4.91 -0.49
CA TYR A 13 -5.66 5.65 -0.56
C TYR A 13 -5.51 7.12 -0.97
N ARG A 14 -4.30 7.71 -0.86
CA ARG A 14 -4.07 9.07 -1.37
C ARG A 14 -3.73 9.12 -2.86
N THR A 15 -3.32 8.01 -3.46
CA THR A 15 -2.93 7.95 -4.88
C THR A 15 -3.90 7.19 -5.75
N ARG A 16 -4.80 6.38 -5.18
CA ARG A 16 -5.73 5.48 -5.89
C ARG A 16 -6.61 6.13 -6.97
N MET A 17 -6.81 7.45 -6.92
CA MET A 17 -7.57 8.18 -7.95
C MET A 17 -6.71 8.55 -9.16
N ALA A 18 -5.39 8.63 -9.00
CA ALA A 18 -4.43 8.90 -10.07
C ALA A 18 -3.97 7.64 -10.82
N ILE A 19 -4.23 6.46 -10.25
CA ILE A 19 -3.82 5.17 -10.82
C ILE A 19 -4.94 4.65 -11.73
N ALA A 20 -4.57 4.35 -12.99
CA ALA A 20 -5.46 3.73 -13.97
C ALA A 20 -5.80 2.29 -13.57
N ASP A 21 -6.90 1.77 -14.12
CA ASP A 21 -7.18 0.34 -14.00
C ASP A 21 -6.07 -0.47 -14.69
N ASP A 22 -5.76 -1.64 -14.14
CA ASP A 22 -4.60 -2.49 -14.47
C ASP A 22 -3.22 -1.82 -14.28
N GLY A 23 -3.17 -0.65 -13.64
CA GLY A 23 -1.93 0.03 -13.26
C GLY A 23 -1.18 -0.67 -12.12
N GLU A 24 0.00 -0.13 -11.78
CA GLU A 24 0.83 -0.63 -10.68
C GLU A 24 1.22 0.50 -9.72
N LEU A 25 1.16 0.21 -8.43
CA LEU A 25 1.71 1.03 -7.36
C LEU A 25 2.81 0.23 -6.65
N ILE A 26 4.05 0.71 -6.74
CA ILE A 26 5.19 0.13 -6.02
C ILE A 26 5.49 1.01 -4.81
N ILE A 27 5.53 0.40 -3.63
CA ILE A 27 5.77 1.08 -2.36
C ILE A 27 7.12 0.63 -1.80
N LEU A 28 8.12 1.51 -1.87
CA LEU A 28 9.40 1.33 -1.22
C LEU A 28 9.23 1.55 0.30
N ALA A 29 9.35 0.47 1.07
CA ALA A 29 9.02 0.45 2.49
C ALA A 29 10.14 -0.17 3.36
N PRO A 30 11.37 0.38 3.33
CA PRO A 30 12.51 -0.15 4.08
C PRO A 30 12.24 -0.29 5.59
N GLY A 31 11.47 0.62 6.18
CA GLY A 31 11.12 0.58 7.60
C GLY A 31 9.96 -0.35 7.99
N LEU A 32 9.27 -0.99 7.04
CA LEU A 32 8.05 -1.77 7.31
C LEU A 32 8.35 -3.08 8.04
N LYS A 33 7.74 -3.26 9.21
CA LYS A 33 7.96 -4.39 10.13
C LYS A 33 6.71 -5.15 10.52
N GLN A 34 5.55 -4.53 10.35
CA GLN A 34 4.27 -5.07 10.79
C GLN A 34 3.14 -4.46 9.95
N PHE A 35 1.92 -4.94 10.15
CA PHE A 35 0.73 -4.43 9.49
C PHE A 35 -0.03 -3.45 10.39
N GLY A 36 -0.34 -3.85 11.62
CA GLY A 36 -1.06 -3.01 12.60
C GLY A 36 -0.13 -2.09 13.42
N GLU A 37 -0.73 -1.16 14.19
CA GLU A 37 0.00 -0.38 15.21
C GLU A 37 0.08 -1.12 16.55
N ASP A 38 -0.86 -2.01 16.81
CA ASP A 38 -0.89 -2.91 17.96
C ASP A 38 -1.09 -4.37 17.51
N MET A 39 -0.86 -5.30 18.44
CA MET A 39 -0.88 -6.74 18.17
C MET A 39 -2.25 -7.27 17.73
N VAL A 40 -3.35 -6.66 18.18
CA VAL A 40 -4.71 -7.11 17.83
C VAL A 40 -5.00 -6.71 16.39
N ILE A 41 -4.77 -5.44 16.04
CA ILE A 41 -4.96 -4.97 14.66
C ILE A 41 -4.02 -5.69 13.71
N ASP A 42 -2.76 -5.91 14.10
CA ASP A 42 -1.79 -6.63 13.28
C ASP A 42 -2.26 -8.06 12.96
N ALA A 43 -2.72 -8.79 13.97
CA ALA A 43 -3.26 -10.14 13.79
C ALA A 43 -4.50 -10.16 12.89
N LEU A 44 -5.40 -9.18 13.02
CA LEU A 44 -6.59 -9.09 12.15
C LEU A 44 -6.20 -8.80 10.70
N ILE A 45 -5.25 -7.89 10.45
CA ILE A 45 -4.79 -7.61 9.09
C ILE A 45 -4.14 -8.84 8.46
N ARG A 46 -3.29 -9.55 9.22
CA ARG A 46 -2.69 -10.82 8.77
C ARG A 46 -3.73 -11.90 8.48
N LYS A 47 -4.79 -11.98 9.30
CA LYS A 47 -5.87 -12.97 9.15
C LYS A 47 -6.71 -12.72 7.90
N TYR A 48 -7.07 -11.46 7.62
CA TYR A 48 -8.06 -11.14 6.59
C TYR A 48 -7.49 -10.63 5.27
N GLY A 49 -6.33 -9.97 5.30
CA GLY A 49 -5.73 -9.36 4.14
C GLY A 49 -6.55 -8.23 3.51
N TYR A 50 -5.94 -7.51 2.57
CA TYR A 50 -6.56 -6.38 1.89
C TYR A 50 -7.45 -6.85 0.72
N VAL A 51 -8.68 -7.26 1.05
CA VAL A 51 -9.58 -8.01 0.14
C VAL A 51 -10.71 -7.20 -0.51
N GLY A 52 -10.73 -5.87 -0.34
CA GLY A 52 -11.74 -5.00 -0.95
C GLY A 52 -13.04 -4.85 -0.15
N SER A 53 -13.80 -3.81 -0.47
CA SER A 53 -15.00 -3.39 0.28
C SER A 53 -16.03 -4.48 0.42
N LYS A 54 -16.42 -5.12 -0.70
CA LYS A 54 -17.47 -6.13 -0.72
C LYS A 54 -17.13 -7.29 0.22
N ARG A 55 -15.89 -7.80 0.14
CA ARG A 55 -15.46 -8.95 0.94
C ARG A 55 -15.31 -8.58 2.42
N VAL A 56 -14.80 -7.40 2.74
CA VAL A 56 -14.70 -6.94 4.13
C VAL A 56 -16.07 -6.80 4.77
N LEU A 57 -17.07 -6.25 4.08
CA LEU A 57 -18.44 -6.14 4.61
C LEU A 57 -19.03 -7.53 4.90
N GLU A 58 -18.86 -8.49 4.01
CA GLU A 58 -19.27 -9.88 4.25
C GLU A 58 -18.55 -10.53 5.46
N LEU A 59 -17.28 -10.19 5.68
CA LEU A 59 -16.50 -10.69 6.81
C LEU A 59 -16.97 -10.06 8.12
N VAL A 60 -17.28 -8.76 8.13
CA VAL A 60 -17.83 -8.07 9.32
C VAL A 60 -19.16 -8.70 9.76
N ASP A 61 -20.00 -9.12 8.82
CA ASP A 61 -21.27 -9.78 9.16
C ASP A 61 -21.10 -11.20 9.73
N LYS A 62 -20.00 -11.89 9.39
CA LYS A 62 -19.76 -13.31 9.68
C LYS A 62 -18.78 -13.56 10.83
N GLU A 63 -17.82 -12.67 11.01
CA GLU A 63 -16.67 -12.87 11.89
C GLU A 63 -16.72 -11.92 13.08
N GLU A 64 -16.96 -12.47 14.26
CA GLU A 64 -17.19 -11.69 15.48
C GLU A 64 -15.98 -10.83 15.89
N ASP A 65 -14.76 -11.31 15.64
CA ASP A 65 -13.53 -10.55 15.89
C ASP A 65 -13.40 -9.33 14.97
N LEU A 66 -13.73 -9.45 13.68
CA LEU A 66 -13.71 -8.29 12.78
C LEU A 66 -14.88 -7.33 13.06
N LYS A 67 -16.06 -7.87 13.39
CA LYS A 67 -17.24 -7.09 13.77
C LYS A 67 -17.01 -6.20 14.99
N ASN A 68 -16.27 -6.71 15.97
CA ASN A 68 -15.89 -5.96 17.17
C ASN A 68 -14.70 -5.02 16.95
N ASN A 69 -14.09 -5.02 15.76
CA ASN A 69 -12.93 -4.19 15.39
C ASN A 69 -13.15 -3.44 14.07
N LEU A 70 -14.20 -2.61 14.00
CA LEU A 70 -14.58 -1.88 12.79
C LEU A 70 -13.50 -0.91 12.26
N SER A 71 -12.57 -0.47 13.12
CA SER A 71 -11.40 0.31 12.68
C SER A 71 -10.47 -0.50 11.78
N ALA A 72 -10.24 -1.77 12.11
CA ALA A 72 -9.48 -2.69 11.27
C ALA A 72 -10.23 -2.97 9.96
N ALA A 73 -11.55 -3.22 10.03
CA ALA A 73 -12.38 -3.39 8.83
C ALA A 73 -12.27 -2.19 7.88
N ALA A 74 -12.42 -0.96 8.38
CA ALA A 74 -12.24 0.24 7.59
C ALA A 74 -10.84 0.32 6.98
N HIS A 75 -9.79 -0.02 7.75
CA HIS A 75 -8.43 -0.02 7.25
C HIS A 75 -8.20 -1.01 6.09
N LEU A 76 -8.74 -2.23 6.18
CA LEU A 76 -8.67 -3.23 5.12
C LEU A 76 -9.30 -2.74 3.82
N ILE A 77 -10.41 -2.00 3.93
CA ILE A 77 -11.08 -1.38 2.77
C ILE A 77 -10.18 -0.31 2.16
N HIS A 78 -9.74 0.65 2.97
CA HIS A 78 -8.94 1.79 2.50
C HIS A 78 -7.57 1.37 1.94
N GLY A 79 -6.95 0.33 2.50
CA GLY A 79 -5.68 -0.23 2.05
C GLY A 79 -5.78 -1.16 0.84
N SER A 80 -6.98 -1.42 0.32
CA SER A 80 -7.16 -2.27 -0.86
C SER A 80 -7.26 -1.45 -2.16
N SER A 81 -6.95 -2.09 -3.29
CA SER A 81 -7.11 -1.48 -4.62
C SER A 81 -8.53 -1.60 -5.17
N GLU A 82 -9.43 -2.33 -4.51
CA GLU A 82 -10.74 -2.75 -5.06
C GLU A 82 -10.60 -3.54 -6.39
N GLY A 83 -9.47 -4.22 -6.57
CA GLY A 83 -9.17 -4.97 -7.80
C GLY A 83 -8.83 -4.09 -9.01
N ARG A 84 -8.66 -2.77 -8.83
CA ARG A 84 -8.39 -1.84 -9.93
C ARG A 84 -6.92 -1.82 -10.38
N PHE A 85 -5.99 -1.95 -9.44
CA PHE A 85 -4.55 -1.87 -9.74
C PHE A 85 -3.78 -2.82 -8.83
N LYS A 86 -2.58 -3.18 -9.26
CA LYS A 86 -1.66 -4.03 -8.51
C LYS A 86 -0.91 -3.18 -7.48
N ILE A 87 -0.83 -3.67 -6.24
CA ILE A 87 -0.06 -3.05 -5.17
C ILE A 87 1.13 -3.97 -4.87
N THR A 88 2.33 -3.45 -5.04
CA THR A 88 3.59 -4.15 -4.81
C THR A 88 4.34 -3.49 -3.67
N TYR A 89 4.60 -4.23 -2.60
CA TYR A 89 5.43 -3.76 -1.49
C TYR A 89 6.86 -4.25 -1.64
N ALA A 90 7.80 -3.33 -1.40
CA ALA A 90 9.21 -3.63 -1.21
C ALA A 90 9.59 -3.39 0.26
N PRO A 91 9.32 -4.36 1.15
CA PRO A 91 9.55 -4.20 2.58
C PRO A 91 11.02 -4.45 2.95
N GLY A 92 11.50 -3.81 4.04
CA GLY A 92 12.83 -4.12 4.58
C GLY A 92 12.89 -5.23 5.62
N HIS A 93 11.75 -5.62 6.22
CA HIS A 93 11.75 -6.59 7.32
C HIS A 93 10.71 -7.71 7.24
N LEU A 94 9.64 -7.53 6.47
CA LEU A 94 8.60 -8.55 6.28
C LEU A 94 8.98 -9.51 5.16
N SER A 95 8.68 -10.79 5.34
CA SER A 95 8.95 -11.81 4.31
C SER A 95 8.00 -11.69 3.12
N LYS A 96 8.37 -12.37 2.02
CA LYS A 96 7.50 -12.51 0.85
C LYS A 96 6.15 -13.09 1.22
N GLU A 97 6.16 -14.18 1.98
CA GLU A 97 4.96 -14.89 2.43
C GLU A 97 4.08 -13.98 3.28
N GLU A 98 4.68 -13.16 4.15
CA GLU A 98 3.94 -12.23 4.98
C GLU A 98 3.24 -11.13 4.17
N ILE A 99 3.87 -10.62 3.11
CA ILE A 99 3.29 -9.62 2.21
C ILE A 99 2.19 -10.24 1.33
N GLU A 100 2.45 -11.43 0.77
CA GLU A 100 1.53 -12.10 -0.12
C GLU A 100 0.28 -12.61 0.62
N GLN A 101 0.39 -13.04 1.88
CA GLN A 101 -0.77 -13.48 2.67
C GLN A 101 -1.81 -12.38 2.88
N VAL A 102 -1.41 -11.11 2.83
CA VAL A 102 -2.33 -9.96 2.96
C VAL A 102 -2.79 -9.41 1.62
N ASN A 103 -2.60 -10.16 0.54
CA ASN A 103 -3.02 -9.83 -0.83
C ASN A 103 -2.24 -8.69 -1.50
N PHE A 104 -1.00 -8.46 -1.09
CA PHE A 104 -0.08 -7.60 -1.83
C PHE A 104 0.93 -8.42 -2.63
N SER A 105 1.46 -7.83 -3.70
CA SER A 105 2.63 -8.39 -4.39
C SER A 105 3.91 -8.01 -3.65
N TYR A 106 4.91 -8.88 -3.73
CA TYR A 106 6.22 -8.65 -3.10
C TYR A 106 7.29 -8.33 -4.15
N LEU A 107 8.16 -7.39 -3.82
CA LEU A 107 9.41 -7.10 -4.54
C LEU A 107 10.55 -7.02 -3.52
N PRO A 108 11.70 -7.69 -3.72
CA PRO A 108 12.85 -7.51 -2.84
C PRO A 108 13.26 -6.04 -2.76
N LEU A 109 13.50 -5.53 -1.55
CA LEU A 109 13.86 -4.12 -1.35
C LEU A 109 15.12 -3.73 -2.12
N GLU A 110 16.14 -4.59 -2.13
CA GLU A 110 17.41 -4.33 -2.82
C GLU A 110 17.18 -4.16 -4.34
N GLU A 111 16.42 -5.07 -4.95
CA GLU A 111 16.02 -4.98 -6.37
C GLU A 111 15.22 -3.70 -6.65
N ALA A 112 14.27 -3.37 -5.77
CA ALA A 112 13.47 -2.17 -5.90
C ALA A 112 14.31 -0.88 -5.80
N MET A 113 15.29 -0.85 -4.91
CA MET A 113 16.18 0.30 -4.70
C MET A 113 17.21 0.45 -5.81
N GLU A 114 17.62 -0.64 -6.47
CA GLU A 114 18.45 -0.60 -7.67
C GLU A 114 17.68 0.00 -8.85
N ARG A 115 16.45 -0.48 -9.09
CA ARG A 115 15.63 -0.04 -10.22
C ARG A 115 14.99 1.34 -10.02
N TYR A 116 14.53 1.64 -8.80
CA TYR A 116 13.76 2.83 -8.46
C TYR A 116 14.44 3.66 -7.37
N ASN A 117 15.74 3.92 -7.51
CA ASN A 117 16.53 4.60 -6.49
C ASN A 117 16.00 6.03 -6.15
N PRO A 118 15.47 6.26 -4.94
CA PRO A 118 14.92 7.55 -4.54
C PRO A 118 15.93 8.71 -4.56
N ALA A 119 17.24 8.43 -4.50
CA ALA A 119 18.28 9.46 -4.57
C ALA A 119 18.41 10.07 -5.97
N HIS A 120 17.90 9.41 -7.01
CA HIS A 120 17.99 9.84 -8.40
C HIS A 120 16.63 10.28 -8.99
N LEU A 121 15.53 9.88 -8.37
CA LEU A 121 14.18 10.24 -8.80
C LEU A 121 13.77 11.63 -8.28
N LYS A 122 12.96 12.32 -9.06
CA LYS A 122 12.34 13.60 -8.67
C LYS A 122 10.84 13.42 -8.52
N ASP A 123 10.21 14.12 -7.58
CA ASP A 123 8.75 14.09 -7.45
C ASP A 123 8.07 14.46 -8.78
N GLY A 124 7.14 13.63 -9.23
CA GLY A 124 6.49 13.76 -10.54
C GLY A 124 6.93 12.72 -11.56
N LEU A 125 6.74 13.02 -12.84
CA LEU A 125 7.10 12.12 -13.94
C LEU A 125 8.61 11.97 -14.10
N ASN A 126 9.06 10.73 -14.25
CA ASN A 126 10.44 10.36 -14.56
C ASN A 126 10.42 9.34 -15.71
N THR A 127 11.49 9.34 -16.51
CA THR A 127 11.78 8.30 -17.50
C THR A 127 13.10 7.66 -17.08
N LEU A 128 13.09 6.36 -16.83
CA LEU A 128 14.27 5.58 -16.48
C LEU A 128 15.15 5.33 -17.72
N GLU A 129 16.40 4.91 -17.50
CA GLU A 129 17.36 4.65 -18.59
C GLU A 129 16.89 3.55 -19.56
N ASN A 130 16.08 2.61 -19.07
CA ASN A 130 15.47 1.54 -19.87
C ASN A 130 14.23 2.01 -20.67
N GLY A 131 13.85 3.29 -20.58
CA GLY A 131 12.67 3.87 -21.25
C GLY A 131 11.35 3.73 -20.49
N GLU A 132 11.36 3.11 -19.30
CA GLU A 132 10.18 3.02 -18.44
C GLU A 132 9.79 4.39 -17.89
N GLU A 133 8.50 4.73 -17.95
CA GLU A 133 7.96 5.96 -17.38
C GLU A 133 7.25 5.67 -16.06
N LEU A 134 7.51 6.51 -15.05
CA LEU A 134 6.88 6.39 -13.74
C LEU A 134 6.59 7.76 -13.13
N PHE A 135 5.61 7.80 -12.23
CA PHE A 135 5.35 8.97 -11.39
C PHE A 135 5.87 8.70 -9.97
N PHE A 136 6.89 9.43 -9.54
CA PHE A 136 7.50 9.25 -8.23
C PHE A 136 6.88 10.18 -7.18
N ILE A 137 6.70 9.64 -5.98
CA ILE A 137 6.18 10.35 -4.80
C ILE A 137 7.09 10.02 -3.61
N SER A 138 7.90 10.98 -3.20
CA SER A 138 8.87 10.85 -2.11
C SER A 138 8.20 10.66 -0.74
N ASN A 139 7.06 11.31 -0.51
CA ASN A 139 6.33 11.21 0.75
C ASN A 139 4.80 11.24 0.55
N PRO A 140 4.15 10.08 0.37
CA PRO A 140 2.72 10.04 0.13
C PRO A 140 1.86 10.45 1.34
N ALA A 141 2.44 10.56 2.55
CA ALA A 141 1.70 11.01 3.72
C ALA A 141 1.55 12.53 3.81
N LEU A 142 2.37 13.28 3.06
CA LEU A 142 2.32 14.73 3.00
C LEU A 142 1.53 15.19 1.77
N GLY A 143 0.80 16.30 1.92
CA GLY A 143 0.11 16.97 0.80
C GLY A 143 -1.29 16.43 0.48
N LEU A 144 -2.11 17.32 -0.08
CA LEU A 144 -3.38 17.01 -0.72
C LEU A 144 -3.14 17.00 -2.24
N TRP A 145 -3.69 16.01 -2.92
CA TRP A 145 -3.64 15.93 -4.37
C TRP A 145 -4.72 16.84 -4.95
N ALA A 146 -4.33 17.75 -5.84
CA ALA A 146 -5.25 18.59 -6.57
C ALA A 146 -4.76 18.78 -8.01
N LEU A 147 -5.71 18.96 -8.92
CA LEU A 147 -5.40 19.26 -10.32
C LEU A 147 -4.76 20.64 -10.40
N LYS A 148 -3.79 20.80 -11.30
CA LYS A 148 -3.09 22.09 -11.51
C LYS A 148 -4.06 23.24 -11.80
N GLU A 149 -5.17 22.98 -12.48
CA GLU A 149 -6.24 23.95 -12.77
C GLU A 149 -6.99 24.48 -11.53
N LYS A 150 -6.80 23.85 -10.36
CA LYS A 150 -7.42 24.24 -9.09
C LYS A 150 -6.51 25.12 -8.21
N PHE A 151 -5.37 25.57 -8.75
CA PHE A 151 -4.41 26.51 -8.15
C PHE A 151 -4.17 27.68 -9.08
#